data_AF-A0A662HJN5-F1
#
_entry.id   AF-A0A662HJN5-F1
#
_cell.length_a   1.000
_cell.length_b   1.000
_cell.length_c   1.000
_cell.angle_alpha   90.00
_cell.angle_beta   90.00
_cell.angle_gamma   90.00
#
_symmetry.space_group_name_H-M   'P 1'
#
loop_
_entity.id
_entity.type
_entity.pdbx_description
1 polymer ?
#
loop_
_entity_poly.entity_id
_entity_poly.type
_entity_poly.pdbx_seq_one_letter_code
_entity_poly.pdbx_strand_id
1 'polypeptide(L)'
;MKKENLRQTSEKVWGACALAVKAHALAKKGARLESHRDLWVYKNEIAREIGDWVKIVFKLADSMHKNFYENLTTREDVLKE
;
A
#
# COMPACT_ATOMS: atom_id res chain seq x y z
N MET A 1 -22.99 5.39 5.34
CA MET A 1 -21.70 4.72 5.62
C MET A 1 -20.89 5.59 6.57
N LYS A 2 -20.68 5.15 7.81
CA LYS A 2 -20.00 5.90 8.89
C LYS A 2 -18.48 5.78 8.72
N LYS A 3 -17.71 6.82 9.09
CA LYS A 3 -16.24 6.92 8.94
C LYS A 3 -15.45 5.67 9.36
N GLU A 4 -15.95 4.90 10.33
CA GLU A 4 -15.43 3.60 10.79
C GLU A 4 -15.10 2.62 9.64
N ASN A 5 -16.00 2.50 8.66
CA ASN A 5 -15.85 1.54 7.56
C ASN A 5 -14.73 1.94 6.60
N LEU A 6 -14.47 3.24 6.45
CA LEU A 6 -13.42 3.74 5.57
C LEU A 6 -12.03 3.48 6.16
N ARG A 7 -11.88 3.61 7.48
CA ARG A 7 -10.64 3.24 8.20
C ARG A 7 -10.29 1.77 8.01
N GLN A 8 -11.27 0.91 8.27
CA GLN A 8 -11.05 -0.52 8.16
C GLN A 8 -10.75 -0.94 6.71
N THR A 9 -11.34 -0.23 5.74
CA THR A 9 -11.08 -0.45 4.32
C THR A 9 -9.65 -0.01 3.95
N SER A 10 -9.20 1.17 4.39
CA SER A 10 -7.84 1.64 4.10
C SER A 10 -6.77 0.77 4.76
N GLU A 11 -6.98 0.30 5.99
CA GLU A 11 -6.09 -0.65 6.67
C GLU A 11 -5.99 -1.98 5.92
N LYS A 12 -7.11 -2.49 5.39
CA LYS A 12 -7.11 -3.71 4.58
C LYS A 12 -6.37 -3.53 3.26
N VAL A 13 -6.58 -2.42 2.56
CA VAL A 13 -5.89 -2.11 1.29
C VAL A 13 -4.38 -2.01 1.53
N TRP A 14 -3.97 -1.29 2.58
CA TRP A 14 -2.55 -1.20 2.95
C TRP A 14 -1.96 -2.55 3.32
N GLY A 15 -2.65 -3.33 4.16
CA GLY A 15 -2.22 -4.68 4.55
C GLY A 15 -2.04 -5.61 3.35
N ALA A 16 -2.96 -5.58 2.39
CA ALA A 16 -2.86 -6.34 1.14
C ALA A 16 -1.64 -5.89 0.30
N CYS A 17 -1.43 -4.58 0.16
CA CYS A 17 -0.28 -4.03 -0.55
C CYS A 17 1.05 -4.46 0.10
N ALA A 18 1.16 -4.31 1.42
CA ALA A 18 2.35 -4.71 2.17
C ALA A 18 2.63 -6.22 2.04
N LEU A 19 1.59 -7.05 2.08
CA LEU A 19 1.73 -8.50 1.94
C LEU A 19 2.22 -8.89 0.54
N ALA A 20 1.71 -8.25 -0.52
CA ALA A 20 2.16 -8.50 -1.89
C ALA A 20 3.65 -8.16 -2.05
N VAL A 21 4.11 -7.03 -1.50
CA VAL A 21 5.52 -6.63 -1.53
C VAL A 21 6.39 -7.62 -0.75
N LYS A 22 5.95 -8.09 0.43
CA LYS A 22 6.65 -9.12 1.22
C LYS A 22 6.73 -10.45 0.49
N ALA A 23 5.63 -10.89 -0.12
CA ALA A 23 5.58 -12.13 -0.87
C ALA A 23 6.54 -12.10 -2.07
N HIS A 24 6.59 -10.97 -2.78
CA HIS A 24 7.54 -10.78 -3.88
C HIS A 24 8.99 -10.86 -3.39
N ALA A 25 9.34 -10.17 -2.29
CA ALA A 25 10.67 -10.21 -1.69
C ALA A 25 11.09 -11.62 -1.27
N LEU A 26 10.17 -12.35 -0.66
CA LEU A 26 10.41 -13.73 -0.24
C LEU A 26 10.60 -14.66 -1.46
N ALA A 27 9.73 -14.56 -2.47
CA ALA A 27 9.77 -15.42 -3.64
C ALA A 27 10.99 -15.16 -4.53
N LYS A 28 11.39 -13.90 -4.72
CA LYS A 28 12.49 -13.53 -5.62
C LYS A 28 13.87 -13.56 -4.97
N LYS A 29 13.96 -13.21 -3.68
CA LYS A 29 15.25 -13.02 -2.99
C LYS A 29 15.39 -13.81 -1.70
N GLY A 30 14.37 -14.54 -1.26
CA GLY A 30 14.37 -15.17 0.06
C GLY A 30 14.39 -14.15 1.22
N ALA A 31 14.15 -12.87 0.94
CA ALA A 31 14.30 -11.79 1.90
C ALA A 31 12.98 -11.55 2.66
N ARG A 32 13.07 -11.38 3.98
CA ARG A 32 11.92 -11.03 4.84
C ARG A 32 11.97 -9.53 5.13
N LEU A 33 10.93 -8.81 4.69
CA LEU A 33 10.80 -7.38 4.97
C LEU A 33 10.01 -7.20 6.27
N GLU A 34 10.63 -6.57 7.26
CA GLU A 34 10.06 -6.45 8.62
C GLU A 34 9.57 -5.04 8.93
N SER A 35 10.07 -4.01 8.24
CA SER A 35 9.69 -2.62 8.48
C SER A 35 8.98 -1.95 7.30
N HIS A 36 8.21 -0.89 7.59
CA HIS A 36 7.64 -0.02 6.55
C HIS A 36 8.71 0.62 5.66
N ARG A 37 9.88 0.91 6.22
CA ARG A 37 11.02 1.44 5.46
C ARG A 37 11.50 0.44 4.42
N ASP A 38 11.55 -0.84 4.78
CA ASP A 38 11.98 -1.90 3.86
C ASP A 38 11.00 -2.06 2.69
N LEU A 39 9.68 -2.00 2.96
CA LEU A 39 8.65 -1.97 1.91
C LEU A 39 8.85 -0.79 0.95
N TRP A 40 9.11 0.39 1.52
CA TRP A 40 9.30 1.64 0.76
C TRP A 40 10.52 1.60 -0.16
N VAL A 41 11.61 0.95 0.26
CA VAL A 41 12.80 0.76 -0.57
C VAL A 41 12.56 -0.34 -1.60
N TYR A 42 12.01 -1.48 -1.17
CA TYR A 42 11.85 -2.67 -2.00
C TYR A 42 10.85 -2.48 -3.14
N LYS A 43 9.83 -1.63 -2.98
CA LYS A 43 8.88 -1.30 -4.08
C LYS A 43 9.59 -0.83 -5.35
N ASN A 44 10.76 -0.20 -5.23
CA ASN A 44 11.51 0.28 -6.39
C ASN A 44 12.09 -0.88 -7.20
N GLU A 45 12.38 -2.02 -6.57
CA GLU A 45 12.80 -3.23 -7.28
C GLU A 45 11.63 -3.83 -8.05
N ILE A 46 10.47 -3.97 -7.40
CA ILE A 46 9.24 -4.43 -8.06
C ILE A 46 8.92 -3.52 -9.25
N ALA A 47 9.03 -2.20 -9.09
CA ALA A 47 8.79 -1.24 -10.16
C ALA A 47 9.73 -1.40 -11.36
N ARG A 48 10.99 -1.82 -11.14
CA ARG A 48 11.92 -2.12 -12.24
C ARG A 48 11.52 -3.40 -12.99
N GLU A 49 10.87 -4.35 -12.31
CA GLU A 49 10.45 -5.63 -12.91
C GLU A 49 9.13 -5.51 -13.68
N ILE A 50 8.12 -4.86 -13.10
CA ILE A 50 6.74 -4.87 -13.63
C ILE A 50 6.20 -3.49 -14.01
N GLY A 51 6.98 -2.43 -13.76
CA GLY A 51 6.69 -1.07 -14.23
C GLY A 51 6.54 -0.03 -13.12
N ASP A 52 6.79 1.23 -13.47
CA ASP A 52 6.80 2.37 -12.55
C ASP A 52 5.44 2.70 -11.92
N TRP A 53 4.34 2.20 -12.50
CA TRP A 53 2.99 2.32 -11.94
C TRP A 53 2.91 1.76 -10.50
N VAL A 54 3.76 0.78 -10.15
CA VAL A 54 3.88 0.23 -8.80
C VAL A 54 4.23 1.32 -7.78
N LYS A 55 5.11 2.26 -8.15
CA LYS A 55 5.49 3.37 -7.26
C LYS A 55 4.29 4.26 -6.94
N ILE A 56 3.41 4.46 -7.92
CA ILE A 56 2.19 5.27 -7.82
C ILE A 56 1.18 4.57 -6.92
N VAL A 57 0.85 3.30 -7.22
CA VAL A 57 -0.13 2.52 -6.45
C VAL A 57 0.30 2.33 -5.00
N PHE A 58 1.59 2.05 -4.77
CA PHE A 58 2.12 1.96 -3.41
C PHE A 58 2.00 3.29 -2.65
N LYS A 59 2.30 4.42 -3.31
CA LYS A 59 2.15 5.75 -2.71
C LYS A 59 0.68 6.05 -2.38
N LEU A 60 -0.25 5.67 -3.26
CA LEU A 60 -1.69 5.81 -3.00
C LEU A 60 -2.14 4.99 -1.79
N ALA A 61 -1.73 3.72 -1.71
CA ALA A 61 -2.06 2.86 -0.56
C ALA A 61 -1.47 3.40 0.77
N ASP A 62 -0.21 3.86 0.74
CA ASP A 62 0.45 4.51 1.88
C ASP A 62 -0.27 5.81 2.28
N SER A 63 -0.70 6.60 1.29
CA SER A 63 -1.48 7.82 1.51
C SER A 63 -2.87 7.54 2.06
N MET A 64 -3.56 6.48 1.64
CA MET A 64 -4.86 6.10 2.20
C MET A 64 -4.73 5.63 3.66
N HIS A 65 -3.62 4.96 3.97
CA HIS A 65 -3.28 4.56 5.34
C HIS A 65 -2.98 5.77 6.23
N LYS A 66 -2.25 6.78 5.71
CA LYS A 66 -1.88 8.02 6.43
C LYS A 66 -2.98 9.08 6.48
N ASN A 67 -3.69 9.35 5.38
CA ASN A 67 -4.72 10.40 5.29
C ASN A 67 -5.92 10.15 6.19
N PHE A 68 -6.18 8.91 6.61
CA PHE A 68 -7.19 8.66 7.63
C PHE A 68 -6.78 9.17 9.02
N TYR A 69 -5.47 9.22 9.32
CA TYR A 69 -4.97 9.90 10.53
C TYR A 69 -5.11 11.43 10.45
N GLU A 70 -5.15 12.01 9.24
CA GLU A 70 -5.24 13.46 9.02
C GLU A 70 -6.63 13.96 8.55
N ASN A 71 -7.64 13.09 8.43
CA ASN A 71 -9.02 13.43 8.03
C ASN A 71 -9.17 14.06 6.61
N LEU A 72 -8.24 13.81 5.68
CA LEU A 72 -8.21 14.47 4.36
C LEU A 72 -8.87 13.67 3.21
N THR A 73 -9.29 12.43 3.43
CA THR A 73 -9.79 11.56 2.34
C THR A 73 -11.25 11.86 1.98
N THR A 74 -11.52 12.06 0.69
CA THR A 74 -12.88 12.26 0.16
C THR A 74 -13.54 10.92 -0.20
N ARG A 75 -14.88 10.89 -0.35
CA ARG A 75 -15.59 9.65 -0.73
C ARG A 75 -15.17 9.10 -2.10
N GLU A 76 -14.71 9.96 -3.00
CA GLU A 76 -14.31 9.63 -4.37
C GLU A 76 -12.99 8.84 -4.41
N ASP A 77 -12.12 8.98 -3.41
CA ASP A 77 -10.84 8.25 -3.33
C ASP A 77 -11.01 6.76 -2.96
N VAL A 78 -12.16 6.39 -2.38
CA VAL A 78 -12.42 5.05 -1.83
C VAL A 78 -13.42 4.26 -2.68
N LEU A 79 -14.26 4.94 -3.45
CA LEU A 79 -15.22 4.31 -4.34
C LEU A 79 -14.62 4.27 -5.75
N LYS A 80 -14.17 3.09 -6.19
CA LYS A 80 -14.20 2.76 -7.61
C LYS A 80 -15.61 2.24 -7.92
N GLU A 81 -16.23 2.81 -8.95
CA GLU A 81 -17.38 2.19 -9.64
C GLU A 81 -17.02 0.78 -10.15
#